data_AF-A0A2R7J531-F1
#
_entry.id   AF-A0A2R7J531-F1
#
_cell.length_a   1.000
_cell.length_b   1.000
_cell.length_c   1.000
_cell.angle_alpha   90.00
_cell.angle_beta   90.00
_cell.angle_gamma   90.00
#
_symmetry.space_group_name_H-M   'P 1'
#
loop_
_entity.id
_entity.type
_entity.pdbx_description
1 polymer ?
#
loop_
_entity_poly.entity_id
_entity_poly.type
_entity_poly.pdbx_seq_one_letter_code
_entity_poly.pdbx_strand_id
1 'polypeptide(L)'
;MRTVRQAIAAMLVAAIVLVIVLTAIAGVRQHPQDMPWTKLDLADPVGIFTARKLAALTSDFPQCRALLGRAGVRYTTVPAVREGHCGYTDGVAFEPGGARSIAYRPTLGTACPVAASLTLWEWHSVQPEARTLLGSPVVAIEQLGSYNCRRIGGSESWSEHSTADAVDIA
;
A
#
# COMPACT_ATOMS: atom_id res chain seq x y z
N MET A 1 19.27 46.30 31.41
CA MET A 1 19.94 44.98 31.36
C MET A 1 18.97 43.80 31.43
N ARG A 2 18.03 43.74 32.39
CA ARG A 2 17.08 42.62 32.55
C ARG A 2 16.12 42.44 31.37
N THR A 3 15.58 43.54 30.84
CA THR A 3 14.68 43.57 29.67
C THR A 3 15.35 43.11 28.38
N VAL A 4 16.60 43.56 28.13
CA VAL A 4 17.40 43.13 26.98
C VAL A 4 17.70 41.63 27.04
N ARG A 5 18.06 41.10 28.22
CA ARG A 5 18.29 39.66 28.41
C ARG A 5 17.03 38.83 28.18
N GLN A 6 15.87 39.35 28.61
CA GLN A 6 14.57 38.72 28.36
C GLN A 6 14.19 38.72 26.88
N ALA A 7 14.44 39.82 26.16
CA ALA A 7 14.20 39.89 24.71
C ALA A 7 15.10 38.93 23.93
N ILE A 8 16.39 38.85 24.26
CA ILE A 8 17.32 37.90 23.64
C ILE A 8 16.89 36.46 23.91
N ALA A 9 16.55 36.12 25.16
CA ALA A 9 16.08 34.78 25.50
C ALA A 9 14.79 34.43 24.73
N ALA A 10 13.84 35.35 24.62
CA ALA A 10 12.61 35.14 23.86
C ALA A 10 12.89 34.92 22.36
N MET A 11 13.80 35.70 21.76
CA MET A 11 14.20 35.50 20.36
C MET A 11 14.89 34.16 20.13
N LEU A 12 15.77 33.74 21.06
CA LEU A 12 16.42 32.43 20.98
C LEU A 12 15.40 31.29 21.08
N VAL A 13 14.45 31.37 22.00
CA VAL A 13 13.36 30.39 22.12
C VAL A 13 12.52 30.37 20.84
N ALA A 14 12.15 31.54 20.31
CA ALA A 14 11.38 31.62 19.06
C ALA A 14 12.14 31.03 17.87
N ALA A 15 13.45 31.28 17.76
CA ALA A 15 14.30 30.71 16.71
C ALA A 15 14.41 29.18 16.84
N ILE A 16 14.57 28.65 18.06
CA ILE A 16 14.60 27.21 18.31
C ILE A 16 13.26 26.57 17.94
N VAL A 17 12.15 27.17 18.37
CA VAL A 17 10.80 26.69 18.01
C VAL A 17 10.61 26.69 16.50
N LEU A 18 11.02 27.76 15.81
CA LEU A 18 10.95 27.85 14.36
C LEU A 18 11.75 26.73 13.68
N VAL A 19 12.98 26.48 14.13
CA VAL A 19 13.81 25.38 13.59
C VAL A 19 13.14 24.03 13.80
N ILE A 20 12.61 23.75 15.00
CA ILE A 20 11.90 22.50 15.31
C ILE A 20 10.67 22.33 14.40
N VAL A 21 9.89 23.40 14.19
CA VAL A 21 8.72 23.36 13.32
C VAL A 21 9.12 23.09 11.87
N LEU A 22 10.17 23.76 11.38
CA LEU A 22 10.64 23.56 10.00
C LEU A 22 11.20 22.15 9.78
N THR A 23 11.97 21.60 10.72
CA THR A 23 12.49 20.23 10.60
C THR A 23 11.38 19.19 10.71
N ALA A 24 10.38 19.41 11.57
CA ALA A 24 9.20 18.54 11.64
C ALA A 24 8.40 18.55 10.32
N ILE A 25 8.17 19.73 9.74
CA ILE A 25 7.48 19.85 8.44
C ILE A 25 8.29 19.17 7.33
N ALA A 26 9.61 19.37 7.30
CA ALA A 26 10.50 18.73 6.34
C ALA A 26 10.45 17.20 6.47
N GLY A 27 10.51 16.68 7.70
CA GLY A 27 10.42 15.24 7.98
C GLY A 27 9.11 14.63 7.48
N VAL A 28 7.97 15.25 7.77
CA VAL A 28 6.64 14.81 7.30
C VAL A 28 6.56 14.81 5.77
N ARG A 29 7.16 15.81 5.11
CA ARG A 29 7.15 15.90 3.64
C ARG A 29 8.06 14.90 2.96
N GLN A 30 9.17 14.54 3.59
CA GLN A 30 10.12 13.57 3.05
C GLN A 30 9.67 12.12 3.28
N HIS A 31 8.93 11.86 4.36
CA HIS A 31 8.51 10.51 4.75
C HIS A 31 7.00 10.46 5.03
N PRO A 32 6.14 10.79 4.05
CA PRO A 32 4.70 10.73 4.25
C PRO A 32 4.24 9.33 4.65
N GLN A 33 4.83 8.26 4.13
CA GLN A 33 4.53 6.86 4.48
C GLN A 33 4.61 6.57 5.99
N ASP A 34 5.45 7.31 6.72
CA ASP A 34 5.71 7.13 8.15
C ASP A 34 4.78 7.94 9.05
N MET A 35 3.81 8.65 8.47
CA MET A 35 2.83 9.45 9.21
C MET A 35 1.43 8.83 9.08
N PRO A 36 0.64 8.70 10.16
CA PRO A 36 -0.67 8.04 10.12
C PRO A 36 -1.78 8.87 9.47
N TRP A 37 -1.60 10.19 9.33
CA TRP A 37 -2.59 11.15 8.81
C TRP A 37 -2.33 11.61 7.36
N THR A 38 -1.17 11.29 6.80
CA THR A 38 -0.86 11.59 5.39
C THR A 38 -1.58 10.60 4.47
N LYS A 39 -1.80 11.03 3.23
CA LYS A 39 -2.41 10.17 2.21
C LYS A 39 -1.45 9.06 1.80
N LEU A 40 -2.00 7.91 1.43
CA LEU A 40 -1.25 6.85 0.75
C LEU A 40 -0.91 7.29 -0.67
N ASP A 41 0.31 6.99 -1.10
CA ASP A 41 0.73 6.96 -2.48
C ASP A 41 1.40 5.61 -2.73
N LEU A 42 1.11 4.96 -3.86
CA LEU A 42 1.70 3.66 -4.18
C LEU A 42 3.12 3.80 -4.76
N ALA A 43 3.56 5.01 -5.08
CA ALA A 43 4.93 5.29 -5.49
C ALA A 43 5.88 5.54 -4.30
N ASP A 44 5.33 5.79 -3.11
CA ASP A 44 6.12 6.01 -1.89
C ASP A 44 6.69 4.67 -1.38
N PRO A 45 7.91 4.67 -0.82
CA PRO A 45 8.47 3.46 -0.21
C PRO A 45 7.63 2.97 0.97
N VAL A 46 7.78 1.69 1.30
CA VAL A 46 7.08 1.07 2.43
C VAL A 46 7.61 1.65 3.76
N GLY A 47 6.77 2.44 4.43
CA GLY A 47 7.00 2.97 5.77
C GLY A 47 6.10 2.38 6.87
N ILE A 48 6.25 2.88 8.10
CA ILE A 48 5.68 2.27 9.32
C ILE A 48 4.14 2.25 9.37
N PHE A 49 3.46 3.17 8.67
CA PHE A 49 1.98 3.19 8.60
C PHE A 49 1.42 2.66 7.29
N THR A 50 2.27 2.20 6.36
CA THR A 50 1.83 1.76 5.02
C THR A 50 0.81 0.64 5.11
N ALA A 51 1.08 -0.40 5.91
CA ALA A 51 0.15 -1.52 6.09
C ALA A 51 -1.22 -1.07 6.61
N ARG A 52 -1.25 -0.14 7.59
CA ARG A 52 -2.51 0.42 8.12
C ARG A 52 -3.27 1.21 7.06
N LYS A 53 -2.56 1.99 6.25
CA LYS A 53 -3.15 2.77 5.15
C LYS A 53 -3.72 1.87 4.05
N LEU A 54 -3.04 0.77 3.73
CA LEU A 54 -3.54 -0.23 2.78
C LEU A 54 -4.78 -0.95 3.32
N ALA A 55 -4.76 -1.40 4.58
CA ALA A 55 -5.92 -2.03 5.21
C ALA A 55 -7.15 -1.11 5.29
N ALA A 56 -6.95 0.21 5.38
CA ALA A 56 -8.07 1.16 5.34
C ALA A 56 -8.80 1.16 3.99
N LEU A 57 -8.17 0.70 2.91
CA LEU A 57 -8.77 0.64 1.57
C LEU A 57 -9.84 -0.45 1.45
N THR A 58 -9.87 -1.45 2.33
CA THR A 58 -10.90 -2.50 2.36
C THR A 58 -12.31 -1.92 2.46
N SER A 59 -12.45 -0.77 3.12
CA SER A 59 -13.73 -0.06 3.26
C SER A 59 -13.93 1.08 2.26
N ASP A 60 -12.99 1.32 1.34
CA ASP A 60 -13.01 2.43 0.38
C ASP A 60 -12.49 2.02 -1.01
N PHE A 61 -13.30 1.20 -1.69
CA PHE A 61 -13.00 0.76 -3.05
C PHE A 61 -12.78 1.91 -4.05
N PRO A 62 -13.58 3.02 -4.05
CA PRO A 62 -13.31 4.17 -4.90
C PRO A 62 -11.91 4.77 -4.69
N GLN A 63 -11.47 4.94 -3.44
CA GLN A 63 -10.13 5.44 -3.14
C GLN A 63 -9.04 4.48 -3.62
N CYS A 64 -9.24 3.17 -3.41
CA CYS A 64 -8.29 2.17 -3.88
C CYS A 64 -8.12 2.21 -5.41
N ARG A 65 -9.22 2.28 -6.16
CA ARG A 65 -9.19 2.42 -7.62
C ARG A 65 -8.49 3.70 -8.07
N ALA A 66 -8.70 4.80 -7.36
CA ALA A 66 -8.02 6.07 -7.63
C ALA A 66 -6.50 6.00 -7.37
N LEU A 67 -6.06 5.20 -6.39
CA LEU A 67 -4.65 4.94 -6.12
C LEU A 67 -4.01 4.10 -7.23
N LEU A 68 -4.63 2.96 -7.59
CA LEU A 68 -4.17 2.13 -8.71
C LEU A 68 -4.09 2.93 -10.02
N GLY A 69 -5.10 3.74 -10.30
CA GLY A 69 -5.13 4.61 -11.48
C GLY A 69 -4.02 5.66 -11.49
N ARG A 70 -3.79 6.35 -10.36
CA ARG A 70 -2.68 7.33 -10.22
C ARG A 70 -1.31 6.68 -10.36
N ALA A 71 -1.17 5.46 -9.86
CA ALA A 71 0.03 4.65 -9.98
C ALA A 71 0.24 4.11 -11.41
N GLY A 72 -0.72 4.29 -12.33
CA GLY A 72 -0.63 3.80 -13.70
C GLY A 72 -0.79 2.27 -13.82
N VAL A 73 -1.35 1.62 -12.79
CA VAL A 73 -1.66 0.20 -12.80
C VAL A 73 -2.85 -0.04 -13.72
N ARG A 74 -2.72 -0.96 -14.68
CA ARG A 74 -3.84 -1.40 -15.51
C ARG A 74 -4.59 -2.55 -14.85
N TYR A 75 -5.90 -2.44 -14.82
CA TYR A 75 -6.79 -3.42 -14.24
C TYR A 75 -8.21 -3.28 -14.79
N THR A 76 -8.99 -4.35 -14.66
CA THR A 76 -10.44 -4.33 -14.81
C THR A 76 -11.11 -4.62 -13.47
N THR A 77 -12.35 -4.16 -13.31
CA THR A 77 -13.16 -4.50 -12.13
C THR A 77 -13.76 -5.89 -12.31
N VAL A 78 -13.72 -6.70 -11.24
CA VAL A 78 -14.32 -8.03 -11.20
C VAL A 78 -15.74 -7.92 -10.63
N PRO A 79 -16.74 -8.64 -11.18
CA PRO A 79 -18.08 -8.67 -10.61
C PRO A 79 -18.08 -9.08 -9.13
N ALA A 80 -18.91 -8.41 -8.34
CA ALA A 80 -19.02 -8.72 -6.92
C ALA A 80 -19.61 -10.12 -6.69
N VAL A 81 -19.10 -10.81 -5.68
CA VAL A 81 -19.63 -12.08 -5.17
C VAL A 81 -20.24 -11.81 -3.80
N ARG A 82 -21.46 -12.32 -3.54
CA ARG A 82 -22.20 -12.06 -2.29
C ARG A 82 -22.84 -13.35 -1.78
N GLU A 83 -22.08 -14.11 -1.02
CA GLU A 83 -22.44 -15.45 -0.53
C GLU A 83 -22.26 -15.54 0.99
N GLY A 84 -23.07 -14.79 1.74
CA GLY A 84 -23.00 -14.77 3.20
C GLY A 84 -21.67 -14.22 3.71
N HIS A 85 -20.86 -15.06 4.35
CA HIS A 85 -19.51 -14.69 4.82
C HIS A 85 -18.45 -14.71 3.72
N CYS A 86 -18.79 -15.26 2.55
CA CYS A 86 -17.91 -15.32 1.40
C CYS A 86 -18.31 -14.29 0.35
N GLY A 87 -17.30 -13.76 -0.32
CA GLY A 87 -17.46 -12.80 -1.40
C GLY A 87 -16.79 -11.46 -1.11
N TYR A 88 -16.82 -10.62 -2.14
CA TYR A 88 -16.13 -9.34 -2.19
C TYR A 88 -16.91 -8.37 -3.08
N THR A 89 -16.68 -7.08 -2.91
CA THR A 89 -17.36 -6.02 -3.68
C THR A 89 -16.39 -5.06 -4.35
N ASP A 90 -15.11 -5.27 -4.12
CA ASP A 90 -13.98 -4.41 -4.46
C ASP A 90 -12.94 -5.18 -5.31
N GLY A 91 -13.40 -6.23 -6.01
CA GLY A 91 -12.54 -7.07 -6.82
C GLY A 91 -11.97 -6.35 -8.03
N VAL A 92 -10.69 -6.57 -8.30
CA VAL A 92 -9.97 -6.11 -9.49
C VAL A 92 -9.13 -7.24 -10.08
N ALA A 93 -8.97 -7.25 -11.39
CA ALA A 93 -8.09 -8.17 -12.10
C ALA A 93 -7.01 -7.38 -12.82
N PHE A 94 -5.74 -7.74 -12.59
CA PHE A 94 -4.63 -7.06 -13.26
C PHE A 94 -4.67 -7.29 -14.77
N GLU A 95 -4.34 -6.25 -15.51
CA GLU A 95 -4.17 -6.33 -16.97
C GLU A 95 -2.69 -6.18 -17.35
N PRO A 96 -2.27 -6.76 -18.49
CA PRO A 96 -0.93 -6.56 -19.01
C PRO A 96 -0.59 -5.08 -19.28
N GLY A 97 0.67 -4.73 -18.99
CA GLY A 97 1.23 -3.40 -19.24
C GLY A 97 0.87 -2.35 -18.17
N GLY A 98 0.96 -1.08 -18.55
CA GLY A 98 0.90 0.02 -17.59
C GLY A 98 2.24 0.23 -16.87
N ALA A 99 2.19 0.76 -15.65
CA ALA A 99 3.38 1.01 -14.85
C ALA A 99 3.97 -0.27 -14.20
N ARG A 100 3.19 -1.36 -14.11
CA ARG A 100 3.67 -2.66 -13.63
C ARG A 100 4.37 -3.43 -14.75
N SER A 101 5.51 -4.03 -14.42
CA SER A 101 6.33 -4.84 -15.33
C SER A 101 6.19 -6.35 -15.12
N ILE A 102 5.55 -6.78 -14.03
CA ILE A 102 5.38 -8.19 -13.68
C ILE A 102 3.98 -8.66 -14.11
N ALA A 103 3.94 -9.68 -14.96
CA ALA A 103 2.71 -10.38 -15.29
C ALA A 103 2.34 -11.42 -14.22
N TYR A 104 1.05 -11.61 -13.95
CA TYR A 104 0.58 -12.77 -13.17
C TYR A 104 0.10 -13.88 -14.10
N ARG A 105 0.44 -15.12 -13.76
CA ARG A 105 0.06 -16.32 -14.53
C ARG A 105 -0.64 -17.34 -13.63
N PRO A 106 -1.91 -17.67 -13.91
CA PRO A 106 -2.85 -16.95 -14.79
C PRO A 106 -3.16 -15.53 -14.29
N THR A 107 -3.97 -14.77 -15.03
CA THR A 107 -4.39 -13.42 -14.64
C THR A 107 -4.95 -13.42 -13.22
N LEU A 108 -4.36 -12.59 -12.36
CA LEU A 108 -4.74 -12.49 -10.95
C LEU A 108 -5.93 -11.53 -10.78
N GLY A 109 -7.04 -12.06 -10.28
CA GLY A 109 -8.16 -11.31 -9.72
C GLY A 109 -8.15 -11.39 -8.20
N THR A 110 -8.22 -10.25 -7.51
CA THR A 110 -8.12 -10.16 -6.04
C THR A 110 -8.86 -8.92 -5.52
N ALA A 111 -9.01 -8.77 -4.20
CA ALA A 111 -9.52 -7.54 -3.61
C ALA A 111 -8.58 -6.35 -3.91
N CYS A 112 -9.14 -5.17 -4.14
CA CYS A 112 -8.37 -3.98 -4.46
C CYS A 112 -7.24 -3.65 -3.45
N PRO A 113 -7.43 -3.72 -2.11
CA PRO A 113 -6.33 -3.51 -1.15
C PRO A 113 -5.15 -4.48 -1.35
N VAL A 114 -5.43 -5.74 -1.72
CA VAL A 114 -4.38 -6.72 -2.06
C VAL A 114 -3.66 -6.30 -3.34
N ALA A 115 -4.39 -5.90 -4.38
CA ALA A 115 -3.77 -5.41 -5.63
C ALA A 115 -2.87 -4.17 -5.39
N ALA A 116 -3.29 -3.25 -4.54
CA ALA A 116 -2.47 -2.10 -4.13
C ALA A 116 -1.22 -2.53 -3.36
N SER A 117 -1.36 -3.50 -2.45
CA SER A 117 -0.26 -4.06 -1.66
C SER A 117 0.76 -4.79 -2.54
N LEU A 118 0.29 -5.59 -3.51
CA LEU A 118 1.15 -6.27 -4.47
C LEU A 118 1.92 -5.28 -5.35
N THR A 119 1.28 -4.18 -5.76
CA THR A 119 1.96 -3.12 -6.53
C THR A 119 3.16 -2.54 -5.76
N LEU A 120 2.98 -2.22 -4.46
CA LEU A 120 4.07 -1.75 -3.60
C LEU A 120 5.15 -2.82 -3.41
N TRP A 121 4.75 -4.07 -3.14
CA TRP A 121 5.68 -5.18 -2.95
C TRP A 121 6.54 -5.42 -4.19
N GLU A 122 5.94 -5.37 -5.38
CA GLU A 122 6.66 -5.53 -6.64
C GLU A 122 7.71 -4.45 -6.85
N TRP A 123 7.35 -3.18 -6.61
CA TRP A 123 8.21 -2.03 -6.88
C TRP A 123 9.31 -1.83 -5.83
N HIS A 124 9.01 -2.05 -4.56
CA HIS A 124 9.91 -1.74 -3.45
C HIS A 124 10.63 -2.96 -2.88
N SER A 125 10.23 -4.18 -3.24
CA SER A 125 10.89 -5.41 -2.77
C SER A 125 11.29 -6.33 -3.91
N VAL A 126 10.34 -6.83 -4.71
CA VAL A 126 10.63 -7.87 -5.71
C VAL A 126 11.64 -7.38 -6.76
N GLN A 127 11.36 -6.26 -7.41
CA GLN A 127 12.20 -5.78 -8.50
C GLN A 127 13.59 -5.31 -8.05
N PRO A 128 13.74 -4.56 -6.94
CA PRO A 128 15.06 -4.24 -6.40
C PRO A 128 15.87 -5.49 -6.07
N GLU A 129 15.30 -6.44 -5.34
CA GLU A 129 16.02 -7.64 -4.91
C GLU A 129 16.33 -8.58 -6.07
N ALA A 130 15.43 -8.71 -7.05
CA ALA A 130 15.69 -9.50 -8.26
C ALA A 130 16.90 -8.96 -9.04
N ARG A 131 17.03 -7.63 -9.16
CA ARG A 131 18.21 -7.02 -9.81
C ARG A 131 19.49 -7.29 -9.01
N THR A 132 19.44 -7.20 -7.68
CA THR A 132 20.61 -7.43 -6.81
C THR A 132 21.03 -8.89 -6.82
N LEU A 133 20.09 -9.82 -6.65
CA LEU A 133 20.35 -11.25 -6.43
C LEU A 133 20.49 -12.04 -7.72
N LEU A 134 19.70 -11.70 -8.74
CA LEU A 134 19.61 -12.47 -9.99
C LEU A 134 20.28 -11.74 -11.17
N GLY A 135 20.59 -10.45 -11.04
CA GLY A 135 21.09 -9.62 -12.13
C GLY A 135 20.06 -9.32 -13.23
N SER A 136 18.79 -9.68 -13.01
CA SER A 136 17.72 -9.54 -14.00
C SER A 136 16.37 -9.23 -13.32
N PRO A 137 15.45 -8.52 -13.98
CA PRO A 137 14.13 -8.25 -13.42
C PRO A 137 13.25 -9.51 -13.41
N VAL A 138 12.32 -9.58 -12.46
CA VAL A 138 11.19 -10.52 -12.54
C VAL A 138 10.23 -10.00 -13.61
N VAL A 139 9.76 -10.89 -14.48
CA VAL A 139 8.80 -10.54 -15.55
C VAL A 139 7.46 -11.24 -15.37
N ALA A 140 7.40 -12.29 -14.57
CA ALA A 140 6.16 -13.00 -14.27
C ALA A 140 6.20 -13.62 -12.87
N ILE A 141 5.03 -13.72 -12.24
CA ILE A 141 4.79 -14.46 -11.01
C ILE A 141 3.71 -15.50 -11.28
N GLU A 142 3.93 -16.73 -10.83
CA GLU A 142 2.91 -17.77 -10.84
C GLU A 142 2.01 -17.59 -9.62
N GLN A 143 0.71 -17.47 -9.84
CA GLN A 143 -0.27 -17.37 -8.75
C GLN A 143 -1.09 -18.65 -8.66
N LEU A 144 -1.45 -19.04 -7.45
CA LEU A 144 -2.18 -20.26 -7.15
C LEU A 144 -3.65 -19.99 -6.77
N GLY A 145 -4.02 -18.72 -6.62
CA GLY A 145 -5.39 -18.27 -6.40
C GLY A 145 -5.50 -17.17 -5.36
N SER A 146 -6.61 -16.42 -5.42
CA SER A 146 -6.94 -15.38 -4.45
C SER A 146 -8.27 -15.64 -3.75
N TYR A 147 -9.30 -16.06 -4.49
CA TYR A 147 -10.62 -16.37 -3.91
C TYR A 147 -10.82 -17.87 -3.67
N ASN A 148 -11.11 -18.25 -2.43
CA ASN A 148 -11.51 -19.59 -2.03
C ASN A 148 -12.33 -19.51 -0.73
N CYS A 149 -13.64 -19.71 -0.84
CA CYS A 149 -14.57 -19.65 0.30
C CYS A 149 -14.36 -20.84 1.25
N ARG A 150 -13.66 -20.61 2.36
CA ARG A 150 -13.39 -21.64 3.37
C ARG A 150 -13.05 -21.05 4.74
N ARG A 151 -13.27 -21.86 5.78
CA ARG A 151 -12.71 -21.61 7.11
C ARG A 151 -11.23 -21.96 7.16
N ILE A 152 -10.51 -21.33 8.09
CA ILE A 152 -9.15 -21.74 8.42
C ILE A 152 -9.23 -23.11 9.10
N GLY A 153 -8.39 -24.06 8.67
CA GLY A 153 -8.41 -25.43 9.21
C GLY A 153 -8.23 -25.43 10.73
N GLY A 154 -9.16 -26.07 11.45
CA GLY A 154 -9.14 -26.12 12.91
C GLY A 154 -9.58 -24.82 13.62
N SER A 155 -10.21 -23.89 12.91
CA SER A 155 -10.70 -22.62 13.46
C SER A 155 -12.14 -22.30 13.02
N GLU A 156 -12.85 -21.54 13.86
CA GLU A 156 -14.14 -20.92 13.54
C GLU A 156 -13.99 -19.59 12.76
N SER A 157 -12.77 -19.17 12.43
CA SER A 157 -12.49 -18.00 11.62
C SER A 157 -12.54 -18.32 10.13
N TRP A 158 -13.08 -17.38 9.33
CA TRP A 158 -13.02 -17.44 7.87
C TRP A 158 -11.62 -17.08 7.39
N SER A 159 -11.16 -17.73 6.32
CA SER A 159 -9.91 -17.37 5.66
C SER A 159 -10.10 -16.06 4.89
N GLU A 160 -9.05 -15.23 4.81
CA GLU A 160 -9.03 -14.04 3.93
C GLU A 160 -9.23 -14.38 2.44
N HIS A 161 -8.93 -15.62 2.04
CA HIS A 161 -9.32 -16.10 0.71
C HIS A 161 -10.84 -16.09 0.48
N SER A 162 -11.65 -16.14 1.54
CA SER A 162 -13.12 -16.09 1.44
C SER A 162 -13.62 -14.72 0.99
N THR A 163 -12.79 -13.68 1.09
CA THR A 163 -13.08 -12.30 0.70
C THR A 163 -12.14 -11.80 -0.39
N ALA A 164 -11.36 -12.72 -1.01
CA ALA A 164 -10.29 -12.39 -1.94
C ALA A 164 -9.23 -11.41 -1.38
N ASP A 165 -9.13 -11.27 -0.05
CA ASP A 165 -8.17 -10.41 0.65
C ASP A 165 -6.84 -11.17 0.95
N ALA A 166 -6.51 -12.14 0.08
CA ALA A 166 -5.30 -12.92 0.12
C ALA A 166 -4.91 -13.40 -1.28
N VAL A 167 -3.64 -13.75 -1.49
CA VAL A 167 -3.15 -14.39 -2.70
C VAL A 167 -2.06 -15.40 -2.37
N ASP A 168 -2.11 -16.54 -3.03
CA ASP A 168 -1.06 -17.55 -3.01
C ASP A 168 -0.17 -17.42 -4.27
N ILE A 169 1.15 -17.43 -4.09
CA ILE A 169 2.16 -17.29 -5.16
C ILE A 169 3.22 -18.38 -5.08
N ALA A 170 3.85 -18.71 -6.22
CA ALA A 170 4.92 -19.70 -6.35
C ALA A 170 6.18 -19.10 -7.01
#